data_AF-A0A914P3K1-F1
#
_entry.id   AF-A0A914P3K1-F1
#
_cell.length_a   1.000
_cell.length_b   1.000
_cell.length_c   1.000
_cell.angle_alpha   90.00
_cell.angle_beta   90.00
_cell.angle_gamma   90.00
#
_symmetry.space_group_name_H-M   'P 1'
#
loop_
_entity.id
_entity.type
_entity.pdbx_description
1 polymer ?
#
loop_
_entity_poly.entity_id
_entity_poly.type
_entity_poly.pdbx_seq_one_letter_code
_entity_poly.pdbx_strand_id
1 'polypeptide(L)'
;MIQSKLKLTYKFDDFKELLTFIYSGKCNITNENVFVMLDMAEFYQIKDLKQLCDDFFPEMELNLTNIFDMLEISNKYSMNRMKESIQKFISQNFKPFFKSDEFLNTEKSVVTEIIALGQIFAIKYEEMFQAAYEWSENEAIKKQKELNDGNLNMNDAIKVEMQDFLPYIKFNQMEISFFEKYVVKRGFIFTSNELSDLLESVQSNVRVKITNEDGQSIYGLIPKKSSTVNVIKSLQNQCSDGPSKRIGAMRYLVYTVYYYGFFVGICTDPPDTCYLLAEMNSETDFEFTEDCKIEIV
;
A
#
# COMPACT_ATOMS: atom_id res chain seq x y z
N MET A 1 35.30 28.81 -35.17
CA MET A 1 34.82 28.49 -33.80
C MET A 1 33.32 28.52 -33.79
N ILE A 2 32.66 27.37 -33.60
CA ILE A 2 31.21 27.33 -33.38
C ILE A 2 30.96 27.57 -31.89
N GLN A 3 30.82 28.83 -31.48
CA GLN A 3 30.26 29.16 -30.17
C GLN A 3 28.73 29.14 -30.26
N SER A 4 28.17 27.95 -30.40
CA SER A 4 26.76 27.72 -30.07
C SER A 4 26.61 27.93 -28.56
N LYS A 5 26.23 29.14 -28.14
CA LYS A 5 25.91 29.43 -26.75
C LYS A 5 24.74 28.53 -26.34
N LEU A 6 24.99 27.53 -25.50
CA LEU A 6 23.92 26.79 -24.84
C LEU A 6 23.12 27.82 -24.02
N LYS A 7 21.85 28.01 -24.36
CA LYS A 7 20.93 28.81 -23.56
C LYS A 7 20.45 27.93 -22.42
N LEU A 8 21.09 28.05 -21.26
CA LEU A 8 20.72 27.30 -20.07
C LEU A 8 19.37 27.81 -19.53
N THR A 9 18.48 26.87 -19.23
CA THR A 9 17.21 27.12 -18.52
C THR A 9 17.44 27.26 -17.01
N TYR A 10 18.48 26.60 -16.50
CA TYR A 10 18.84 26.51 -15.09
C TYR A 10 19.68 27.71 -14.62
N LYS A 11 19.68 27.98 -13.30
CA LYS A 11 20.53 29.05 -12.74
C LYS A 11 22.00 28.68 -12.91
N PHE A 12 22.85 29.70 -12.87
CA PHE A 12 24.29 29.51 -13.02
C PHE A 12 24.88 28.60 -11.93
N ASP A 13 24.46 28.74 -10.68
CA ASP A 13 25.01 27.97 -9.55
C ASP A 13 24.59 26.50 -9.60
N ASP A 14 23.30 26.21 -9.90
CA ASP A 14 22.81 24.83 -10.09
C ASP A 14 23.58 24.14 -11.23
N PHE A 15 23.72 24.81 -12.39
CA PHE A 15 24.45 24.26 -13.53
C PHE A 15 25.96 24.15 -13.30
N LYS A 16 26.54 25.04 -12.48
CA LYS A 16 27.93 24.94 -12.05
C LYS A 16 28.13 23.71 -11.16
N GLU A 17 27.20 23.41 -10.26
CA GLU A 17 27.27 22.21 -9.42
C GLU A 17 27.09 20.93 -10.22
N LEU A 18 26.22 20.93 -11.25
CA LEU A 18 26.16 19.87 -12.26
C LEU A 18 27.51 19.67 -12.98
N LEU A 19 28.18 20.75 -13.39
CA LEU A 19 29.51 20.65 -14.00
C LEU A 19 30.54 20.12 -12.99
N THR A 20 30.51 20.55 -11.72
CA THR A 20 31.36 19.98 -10.66
C THR A 20 31.16 18.47 -10.55
N PHE A 21 29.91 17.98 -10.62
CA PHE A 21 29.61 16.55 -10.64
C PHE A 21 30.26 15.85 -11.85
N ILE A 22 30.02 16.35 -13.07
CA ILE A 22 30.54 15.74 -14.31
C ILE A 22 32.08 15.64 -14.31
N TYR A 23 32.78 16.64 -13.77
CA TYR A 23 34.24 16.67 -13.75
C TYR A 23 34.90 15.99 -12.55
N SER A 24 34.18 15.76 -11.43
CA SER A 24 34.78 15.26 -10.18
C SER A 24 34.10 14.04 -9.56
N GLY A 25 32.92 13.65 -10.05
CA GLY A 25 32.05 12.63 -9.45
C GLY A 25 31.43 13.06 -8.12
N LYS A 26 31.47 14.35 -7.76
CA LYS A 26 30.98 14.89 -6.49
C LYS A 26 30.08 16.11 -6.72
N CYS A 27 28.97 16.16 -6.01
CA CYS A 27 28.11 17.33 -5.85
C CYS A 27 27.59 17.40 -4.41
N ASN A 28 27.20 18.60 -3.99
CA ASN A 28 26.50 18.82 -2.73
C ASN A 28 24.99 18.93 -3.01
N ILE A 29 24.23 17.87 -2.71
CA ILE A 29 22.76 17.90 -2.76
C ILE A 29 22.21 18.51 -1.46
N THR A 30 21.18 19.35 -1.61
CA THR A 30 20.44 19.99 -0.52
C THR A 30 18.94 20.00 -0.85
N ASN A 31 18.10 20.23 0.16
CA ASN A 31 16.64 20.36 -0.02
C ASN A 31 16.25 21.46 -1.03
N GLU A 32 17.11 22.47 -1.24
CA GLU A 32 16.86 23.56 -2.19
C GLU A 32 17.21 23.19 -3.64
N ASN A 33 18.23 22.33 -3.85
CA ASN A 33 18.73 22.01 -5.20
C ASN A 33 18.35 20.61 -5.69
N VAL A 34 17.93 19.68 -4.82
CA VAL A 34 17.69 18.26 -5.17
C VAL A 34 16.77 18.09 -6.38
N PHE A 35 15.67 18.85 -6.45
CA PHE A 35 14.72 18.76 -7.57
C PHE A 35 15.28 19.33 -8.88
N VAL A 36 16.11 20.38 -8.81
CA VAL A 36 16.76 20.98 -9.98
C VAL A 36 17.88 20.04 -10.48
N MET A 37 18.62 19.43 -9.56
CA MET A 37 19.63 18.41 -9.87
C MET A 37 19.01 17.16 -10.47
N LEU A 38 17.85 16.71 -9.98
CA LEU A 38 17.10 15.59 -10.52
C LEU A 38 16.56 15.88 -11.93
N ASP A 39 15.97 17.06 -12.15
CA ASP A 39 15.51 17.48 -13.49
C ASP A 39 16.68 17.57 -14.49
N MET A 40 17.82 18.13 -14.09
CA MET A 40 19.04 18.12 -14.90
C MET A 40 19.61 16.71 -15.11
N ALA A 41 19.57 15.83 -14.11
CA ALA A 41 20.03 14.46 -14.23
C ALA A 41 19.18 13.66 -15.23
N GLU A 42 17.87 13.87 -15.25
CA GLU A 42 16.97 13.28 -16.25
C GLU A 42 17.21 13.89 -17.64
N PHE A 43 17.24 15.23 -17.74
CA PHE A 43 17.40 15.95 -19.01
C PHE A 43 18.73 15.61 -19.72
N TYR A 44 19.83 15.52 -18.98
CA TYR A 44 21.15 15.14 -19.50
C TYR A 44 21.44 13.63 -19.41
N GLN A 45 20.49 12.82 -18.91
CA GLN A 45 20.58 11.36 -18.75
C GLN A 45 21.76 10.87 -17.89
N ILE A 46 22.13 11.64 -16.86
CA ILE A 46 23.25 11.36 -15.95
C ILE A 46 22.75 10.46 -14.81
N LYS A 47 22.78 9.14 -15.07
CA LYS A 47 22.26 8.12 -14.14
C LYS A 47 22.87 8.18 -12.74
N ASP A 48 24.17 8.46 -12.63
CA ASP A 48 24.85 8.48 -11.33
C ASP A 48 24.40 9.66 -10.47
N LEU A 49 24.11 10.82 -11.08
CA LEU A 49 23.51 11.97 -10.37
C LEU A 49 22.06 11.68 -9.97
N LYS A 50 21.30 11.02 -10.85
CA LYS A 50 19.93 10.57 -10.58
C LYS A 50 19.88 9.60 -9.39
N GLN A 51 20.81 8.65 -9.32
CA GLN A 51 20.98 7.74 -8.18
C GLN A 51 21.32 8.51 -6.89
N LEU A 52 22.23 9.48 -6.97
CA LEU A 52 22.61 10.32 -5.82
C LEU A 52 21.44 11.18 -5.31
N CYS A 53 20.53 11.61 -6.19
CA CYS A 53 19.27 12.24 -5.80
C CYS A 53 18.31 11.24 -5.09
N ASP A 54 18.14 10.01 -5.63
CA ASP A 54 17.27 8.98 -5.01
C ASP A 54 17.80 8.56 -3.63
N ASP A 55 19.12 8.49 -3.48
CA ASP A 55 19.80 8.16 -2.22
C ASP A 55 19.67 9.27 -1.15
N PHE A 56 19.39 10.53 -1.53
CA PHE A 56 19.21 11.67 -0.61
C PHE A 56 17.78 11.78 -0.06
N PHE A 57 16.75 11.32 -0.80
CA PHE A 57 15.35 11.48 -0.38
C PHE A 57 14.97 10.89 1.00
N PRO A 58 15.59 9.79 1.50
CA PRO A 58 15.38 9.31 2.87
C PRO A 58 15.81 10.30 3.97
N GLU A 59 16.66 11.28 3.68
CA GLU A 59 17.06 12.35 4.61
C GLU A 59 16.10 13.55 4.60
N MET A 60 15.16 13.60 3.65
CA MET A 60 14.25 14.73 3.46
C MET A 60 13.00 14.61 4.34
N GLU A 61 12.59 15.70 4.99
CA GLU A 61 11.38 15.72 5.81
C GLU A 61 10.11 15.62 4.94
N LEU A 62 9.47 14.44 4.95
CA LEU A 62 8.14 14.23 4.41
C LEU A 62 7.07 14.79 5.36
N ASN A 63 6.03 15.40 4.80
CA ASN A 63 4.89 15.94 5.53
C ASN A 63 3.61 15.85 4.70
N LEU A 64 2.44 16.01 5.34
CA LEU A 64 1.13 15.84 4.70
C LEU A 64 0.91 16.81 3.52
N THR A 65 1.60 17.95 3.52
CA THR A 65 1.52 18.95 2.44
C THR A 65 2.40 18.64 1.25
N ASN A 66 3.61 18.08 1.43
CA ASN A 66 4.54 17.82 0.34
C ASN A 66 4.37 16.42 -0.30
N ILE A 67 3.67 15.49 0.36
CA ILE A 67 3.69 14.08 -0.06
C ILE A 67 3.06 13.81 -1.42
N PHE A 68 2.13 14.65 -1.87
CA PHE A 68 1.55 14.58 -3.22
C PHE A 68 2.54 14.99 -4.30
N ASP A 69 3.19 16.15 -4.15
CA ASP A 69 4.26 16.61 -5.03
C ASP A 69 5.39 15.57 -5.09
N MET A 70 5.76 15.02 -3.93
CA MET A 70 6.77 13.97 -3.81
C MET A 70 6.36 12.68 -4.53
N LEU A 71 5.09 12.27 -4.44
CA LEU A 71 4.57 11.11 -5.17
C LEU A 71 4.63 11.34 -6.68
N GLU A 72 4.15 12.49 -7.18
CA GLU A 72 4.21 12.86 -8.60
C GLU A 72 5.65 12.85 -9.13
N ILE A 73 6.58 13.49 -8.41
CA ILE A 73 8.01 13.52 -8.74
C ILE A 73 8.58 12.10 -8.74
N SER A 74 8.25 11.27 -7.75
CA SER A 74 8.72 9.89 -7.67
C SER A 74 8.26 9.02 -8.84
N ASN A 75 7.05 9.29 -9.34
CA ASN A 75 6.49 8.64 -10.52
C ASN A 75 7.12 9.15 -11.81
N LYS A 76 7.17 10.48 -12.00
CA LYS A 76 7.77 11.14 -13.17
C LYS A 76 9.20 10.68 -13.42
N TYR A 77 10.01 10.59 -12.37
CA TYR A 77 11.42 10.21 -12.48
C TYR A 77 11.70 8.74 -12.16
N SER A 78 10.69 7.93 -11.79
CA SER A 78 10.86 6.53 -11.37
C SER A 78 11.91 6.36 -10.24
N MET A 79 11.77 7.17 -9.20
CA MET A 79 12.60 7.16 -7.99
C MET A 79 12.09 6.08 -7.03
N ASN A 80 12.87 5.03 -6.75
CA ASN A 80 12.37 3.90 -5.98
C ASN A 80 12.54 4.11 -4.47
N ARG A 81 13.67 4.68 -4.02
CA ARG A 81 13.87 4.98 -2.59
C ARG A 81 12.96 6.10 -2.12
N MET A 82 12.77 7.11 -2.96
CA MET A 82 11.77 8.15 -2.73
C MET A 82 10.37 7.55 -2.53
N LYS A 83 9.96 6.59 -3.37
CA LYS A 83 8.70 5.86 -3.18
C LYS A 83 8.68 5.15 -1.84
N GLU A 84 9.69 4.34 -1.51
CA GLU A 84 9.81 3.62 -0.23
C GLU A 84 9.62 4.53 1.00
N SER A 85 10.24 5.72 1.01
CA SER A 85 10.06 6.72 2.07
C SER A 85 8.61 7.24 2.15
N ILE A 86 7.98 7.52 1.00
CA ILE A 86 6.57 7.91 0.92
C ILE A 86 5.65 6.80 1.47
N GLN A 87 5.93 5.52 1.18
CA GLN A 87 5.14 4.39 1.68
C GLN A 87 5.16 4.34 3.21
N LYS A 88 6.36 4.42 3.80
CA LYS A 88 6.58 4.39 5.25
C LYS A 88 5.87 5.55 5.94
N PHE A 89 5.94 6.74 5.35
CA PHE A 89 5.24 7.90 5.91
C PHE A 89 3.72 7.72 5.89
N ILE A 90 3.13 7.25 4.77
CA ILE A 90 1.68 7.01 4.64
C ILE A 90 1.23 5.89 5.58
N SER A 91 1.99 4.80 5.70
CA SER A 91 1.63 3.67 6.58
C SER A 91 1.62 4.07 8.06
N GLN A 92 2.60 4.88 8.49
CA GLN A 92 2.66 5.41 9.86
C GLN A 92 1.60 6.47 10.14
N ASN A 93 1.30 7.33 9.17
CA ASN A 93 0.41 8.49 9.33
C ASN A 93 -0.96 8.34 8.65
N PHE A 94 -1.41 7.10 8.39
CA PHE A 94 -2.63 6.84 7.60
C PHE A 94 -3.84 7.66 8.09
N LYS A 95 -4.21 7.54 9.37
CA LYS A 95 -5.43 8.15 9.91
C LYS A 95 -5.47 9.69 9.86
N PRO A 96 -4.39 10.41 10.19
CA PRO A 96 -4.36 11.86 9.96
C PRO A 96 -4.23 12.22 8.47
N PHE A 97 -3.51 11.45 7.65
CA PHE A 97 -3.32 11.74 6.22
C PHE A 97 -4.62 11.69 5.43
N PHE A 98 -5.40 10.62 5.53
CA PHE A 98 -6.67 10.50 4.80
C PHE A 98 -7.79 11.43 5.30
N LYS A 99 -7.54 12.15 6.41
CA LYS A 99 -8.42 13.19 6.96
C LYS A 99 -7.88 14.61 6.77
N SER A 100 -6.74 14.75 6.11
CA SER A 100 -6.15 16.06 5.87
C SER A 100 -6.92 16.80 4.78
N ASP A 101 -6.99 18.13 4.89
CA ASP A 101 -7.64 18.96 3.88
C ASP A 101 -6.90 18.84 2.53
N GLU A 102 -5.60 18.58 2.55
CA GLU A 102 -4.79 18.32 1.35
C GLU A 102 -5.28 17.07 0.60
N PHE A 103 -5.44 15.93 1.30
CA PHE A 103 -5.98 14.71 0.69
C PHE A 103 -7.41 14.92 0.17
N LEU A 104 -8.28 15.53 0.98
CA LEU A 104 -9.68 15.78 0.61
C LEU A 104 -9.84 16.80 -0.55
N ASN A 105 -8.82 17.60 -0.85
CA ASN A 105 -8.78 18.53 -1.99
C ASN A 105 -7.91 18.06 -3.17
N THR A 106 -7.31 16.87 -3.08
CA THR A 106 -6.49 16.27 -4.15
C THR A 106 -7.36 15.75 -5.30
N GLU A 107 -6.83 15.79 -6.54
CA GLU A 107 -7.50 15.27 -7.73
C GLU A 107 -7.77 13.75 -7.67
N LYS A 108 -8.86 13.32 -8.31
CA LYS A 108 -9.30 11.91 -8.35
C LYS A 108 -8.22 10.95 -8.87
N SER A 109 -7.43 11.39 -9.86
CA SER A 109 -6.32 10.65 -10.45
C SER A 109 -5.31 10.18 -9.40
N VAL A 110 -4.80 11.13 -8.61
CA VAL A 110 -3.81 10.90 -7.56
C VAL A 110 -4.39 10.11 -6.39
N VAL A 111 -5.65 10.36 -6.02
CA VAL A 111 -6.33 9.56 -4.98
C VAL A 111 -6.56 8.11 -5.42
N THR A 112 -6.88 7.89 -6.70
CA THR A 112 -6.99 6.54 -7.28
C THR A 112 -5.64 5.82 -7.21
N GLU A 113 -4.55 6.51 -7.52
CA GLU A 113 -3.21 5.96 -7.41
C GLU A 113 -2.85 5.60 -5.96
N ILE A 114 -3.08 6.50 -5.00
CA ILE A 114 -2.82 6.24 -3.58
C ILE A 114 -3.61 5.03 -3.07
N ILE A 115 -4.87 4.88 -3.49
CA ILE A 115 -5.70 3.72 -3.14
C ILE A 115 -5.19 2.46 -3.85
N ALA A 116 -4.76 2.54 -5.12
CA ALA A 116 -4.16 1.40 -5.83
C ALA A 116 -2.85 0.92 -5.18
N LEU A 117 -2.01 1.86 -4.74
CA LEU A 117 -0.77 1.61 -4.02
C LEU A 117 -0.99 1.20 -2.56
N GLY A 118 -2.20 1.33 -2.00
CA GLY A 118 -2.48 1.01 -0.60
C GLY A 118 -2.19 -0.44 -0.20
N GLN A 119 -2.24 -1.37 -1.15
CA GLN A 119 -1.80 -2.76 -0.95
C GLN A 119 -0.28 -2.88 -0.77
N ILE A 120 0.51 -1.99 -1.37
CA ILE A 120 1.97 -1.92 -1.20
C ILE A 120 2.31 -1.19 0.11
N PHE A 121 1.54 -0.14 0.44
CA PHE A 121 1.72 0.69 1.65
C PHE A 121 1.24 0.04 2.96
N ALA A 122 1.05 -1.28 2.98
CA ALA A 122 0.61 -2.03 4.15
C ALA A 122 -0.77 -1.60 4.74
N ILE A 123 -1.62 -0.93 3.97
CA ILE A 123 -2.88 -0.36 4.48
C ILE A 123 -3.97 -1.44 4.57
N LYS A 124 -4.82 -1.38 5.59
CA LYS A 124 -5.99 -2.26 5.70
C LYS A 124 -7.07 -1.89 4.67
N TYR A 125 -7.75 -2.88 4.10
CA TYR A 125 -8.82 -2.61 3.13
C TYR A 125 -10.00 -1.82 3.73
N GLU A 126 -10.29 -2.01 5.01
CA GLU A 126 -11.25 -1.22 5.79
C GLU A 126 -10.88 0.27 5.83
N GLU A 127 -9.59 0.54 6.02
CA GLU A 127 -9.01 1.86 6.06
C GLU A 127 -9.02 2.50 4.66
N MET A 128 -8.63 1.75 3.62
CA MET A 128 -8.77 2.17 2.21
C MET A 128 -10.21 2.48 1.81
N PHE A 129 -11.19 1.65 2.22
CA PHE A 129 -12.60 1.86 1.90
C PHE A 129 -13.18 3.09 2.59
N GLN A 130 -12.84 3.31 3.86
CA GLN A 130 -13.29 4.49 4.59
C GLN A 130 -12.66 5.77 4.02
N ALA A 131 -11.37 5.73 3.64
CA ALA A 131 -10.69 6.82 2.94
C ALA A 131 -11.32 7.16 1.58
N ALA A 132 -11.54 6.16 0.73
CA ALA A 132 -12.21 6.32 -0.56
C ALA A 132 -13.59 6.95 -0.40
N TYR A 133 -14.36 6.48 0.59
CA TYR A 133 -15.68 7.01 0.90
C TYR A 133 -15.64 8.47 1.39
N GLU A 134 -14.75 8.80 2.33
CA GLU A 134 -14.61 10.17 2.87
C GLU A 134 -14.21 11.17 1.76
N TRP A 135 -13.32 10.78 0.84
CA TRP A 135 -13.00 11.59 -0.34
C TRP A 135 -14.20 11.75 -1.29
N SER A 136 -14.88 10.65 -1.65
CA SER A 136 -16.06 10.68 -2.54
C SER A 136 -17.21 11.52 -1.97
N GLU A 137 -17.42 11.47 -0.66
CA GLU A 137 -18.42 12.28 0.05
C GLU A 137 -18.05 13.76 0.02
N ASN A 138 -16.78 14.12 0.26
CA ASN A 138 -16.32 15.51 0.15
C ASN A 138 -16.44 16.05 -1.29
N GLU A 139 -16.06 15.26 -2.29
CA GLU A 139 -16.09 15.67 -3.69
C GLU A 139 -17.54 15.86 -4.21
N ALA A 140 -18.47 15.00 -3.81
CA ALA A 140 -19.88 15.18 -4.08
C ALA A 140 -20.46 16.44 -3.37
N ILE A 141 -19.99 16.77 -2.15
CA ILE A 141 -20.36 18.03 -1.46
C ILE A 141 -19.84 19.26 -2.23
N LYS A 142 -18.61 19.24 -2.76
CA LYS A 142 -18.08 20.34 -3.59
C LYS A 142 -18.95 20.54 -4.84
N LYS A 143 -19.21 19.48 -5.59
CA LYS A 143 -20.03 19.52 -6.82
C LYS A 143 -21.44 20.03 -6.57
N GLN A 144 -22.08 19.65 -5.45
CA GLN A 144 -23.38 20.18 -5.08
C GLN A 144 -23.36 21.71 -4.84
N LYS A 145 -22.32 22.22 -4.16
CA LYS A 145 -22.13 23.67 -3.91
C LYS A 145 -21.85 24.45 -5.19
N GLU A 146 -20.99 23.92 -6.07
CA GLU A 146 -20.63 24.55 -7.34
C GLU A 146 -21.82 24.67 -8.30
N LEU A 147 -22.63 23.61 -8.39
CA LEU A 147 -23.81 23.58 -9.27
C LEU A 147 -25.01 24.34 -8.70
N ASN A 148 -25.00 24.71 -7.42
CA ASN A 148 -26.16 25.19 -6.66
C ASN A 148 -27.40 24.26 -6.75
N ASP A 149 -27.20 22.99 -7.08
CA ASP A 149 -28.28 22.04 -7.32
C ASP A 149 -28.65 21.27 -6.05
N GLY A 150 -29.63 21.81 -5.32
CA GLY A 150 -30.21 21.16 -4.14
C GLY A 150 -30.96 19.85 -4.42
N ASN A 151 -31.20 19.48 -5.69
CA ASN A 151 -31.83 18.22 -6.07
C ASN A 151 -30.82 17.11 -6.43
N LEU A 152 -29.51 17.39 -6.43
CA LEU A 152 -28.49 16.36 -6.68
C LEU A 152 -28.62 15.23 -5.65
N ASN A 153 -28.89 14.00 -6.11
CA ASN A 153 -28.91 12.84 -5.22
C ASN A 153 -27.48 12.52 -4.76
N MET A 154 -27.18 12.91 -3.53
CA MET A 154 -25.87 12.73 -2.91
C MET A 154 -25.37 11.28 -2.97
N ASN A 155 -26.25 10.30 -2.81
CA ASN A 155 -25.89 8.88 -2.86
C ASN A 155 -25.45 8.44 -4.26
N ASP A 156 -26.07 8.98 -5.32
CA ASP A 156 -25.70 8.66 -6.70
C ASP A 156 -24.37 9.35 -7.06
N ALA A 157 -24.15 10.59 -6.59
CA ALA A 157 -22.89 11.30 -6.76
C ALA A 157 -21.72 10.56 -6.07
N ILE A 158 -21.88 10.17 -4.80
CA ILE A 158 -20.88 9.35 -4.08
C ILE A 158 -20.63 8.03 -4.81
N LYS A 159 -21.68 7.37 -5.32
CA LYS A 159 -21.56 6.09 -6.05
C LYS A 159 -20.71 6.23 -7.31
N VAL A 160 -20.92 7.29 -8.10
CA VAL A 160 -20.12 7.58 -9.30
C VAL A 160 -18.65 7.84 -8.92
N GLU A 161 -18.39 8.56 -7.83
CA GLU A 161 -17.00 8.79 -7.41
C GLU A 161 -16.32 7.52 -6.91
N MET A 162 -17.00 6.72 -6.07
CA MET A 162 -16.49 5.48 -5.50
C MET A 162 -16.11 4.44 -6.56
N GLN A 163 -16.76 4.45 -7.73
CA GLN A 163 -16.68 3.37 -8.72
C GLN A 163 -15.24 3.09 -9.21
N ASP A 164 -14.40 4.12 -9.31
CA ASP A 164 -13.01 4.00 -9.74
C ASP A 164 -12.08 3.43 -8.65
N PHE A 165 -12.49 3.47 -7.38
CA PHE A 165 -11.71 2.97 -6.23
C PHE A 165 -12.03 1.50 -5.89
N LEU A 166 -13.26 1.05 -6.15
CA LEU A 166 -13.72 -0.31 -5.83
C LEU A 166 -12.80 -1.44 -6.34
N PRO A 167 -12.19 -1.39 -7.55
CA PRO A 167 -11.33 -2.47 -8.04
C PRO A 167 -10.09 -2.77 -7.19
N TYR A 168 -9.61 -1.78 -6.42
CA TYR A 168 -8.41 -1.89 -5.60
C TYR A 168 -8.70 -2.38 -4.17
N ILE A 169 -9.96 -2.36 -3.76
CA ILE A 169 -10.42 -2.67 -2.40
C ILE A 169 -10.89 -4.14 -2.34
N LYS A 170 -10.12 -5.00 -1.67
CA LYS A 170 -10.48 -6.42 -1.50
C LYS A 170 -11.43 -6.60 -0.32
N PHE A 171 -12.72 -6.36 -0.58
CA PHE A 171 -13.81 -6.53 0.40
C PHE A 171 -13.82 -7.89 1.12
N ASN A 172 -13.48 -8.96 0.40
CA ASN A 172 -13.36 -10.30 0.98
C ASN A 172 -12.26 -10.41 2.06
N GLN A 173 -11.28 -9.51 2.09
CA GLN A 173 -10.19 -9.49 3.08
C GLN A 173 -10.49 -8.55 4.27
N MET A 174 -11.70 -7.97 4.36
CA MET A 174 -12.13 -7.17 5.52
C MET A 174 -12.68 -8.02 6.67
N GLU A 175 -12.62 -7.49 7.88
CA GLU A 175 -13.36 -8.03 9.02
C GLU A 175 -14.88 -7.94 8.78
N ILE A 176 -15.60 -9.05 8.98
CA ILE A 176 -17.06 -9.12 8.77
C ILE A 176 -17.83 -8.10 9.60
N SER A 177 -17.37 -7.79 10.83
CA SER A 177 -17.98 -6.79 11.71
C SER A 177 -17.89 -5.37 11.12
N PHE A 178 -16.79 -5.07 10.41
CA PHE A 178 -16.63 -3.83 9.67
C PHE A 178 -17.50 -3.83 8.41
N PHE A 179 -17.47 -4.93 7.64
CA PHE A 179 -18.24 -5.07 6.40
C PHE A 179 -19.74 -4.85 6.63
N GLU A 180 -20.35 -5.53 7.60
CA GLU A 180 -21.77 -5.37 7.95
C GLU A 180 -22.09 -3.95 8.43
N LYS A 181 -21.22 -3.35 9.26
CA LYS A 181 -21.46 -2.03 9.85
C LYS A 181 -21.28 -0.86 8.88
N TYR A 182 -20.32 -0.96 7.96
CA TYR A 182 -19.86 0.17 7.13
C TYR A 182 -20.06 -0.02 5.63
N VAL A 183 -19.99 -1.25 5.10
CA VAL A 183 -20.17 -1.52 3.66
C VAL A 183 -21.64 -1.80 3.37
N VAL A 184 -22.27 -2.75 4.07
CA VAL A 184 -23.70 -3.08 3.89
C VAL A 184 -24.60 -1.89 4.21
N LYS A 185 -24.29 -1.12 5.27
CA LYS A 185 -25.02 0.13 5.60
C LYS A 185 -24.92 1.19 4.49
N ARG A 186 -23.83 1.19 3.71
CA ARG A 186 -23.61 2.05 2.53
C ARG A 186 -23.95 1.32 1.22
N GLY A 187 -24.85 0.34 1.29
CA GLY A 187 -25.18 -0.55 0.18
C GLY A 187 -25.66 0.14 -1.11
N PHE A 188 -26.04 1.42 -1.07
CA PHE A 188 -26.34 2.21 -2.27
C PHE A 188 -25.18 2.27 -3.28
N ILE A 189 -23.93 2.15 -2.83
CA ILE A 189 -22.73 2.11 -3.66
C ILE A 189 -22.77 0.92 -4.64
N PHE A 190 -23.45 -0.17 -4.25
CA PHE A 190 -23.50 -1.44 -4.96
C PHE A 190 -24.92 -1.71 -5.48
N THR A 191 -25.10 -2.78 -6.24
CA THR A 191 -26.39 -3.40 -6.53
C THR A 191 -26.71 -4.48 -5.48
N SER A 192 -27.98 -4.88 -5.39
CA SER A 192 -28.39 -5.95 -4.45
C SER A 192 -27.72 -7.29 -4.74
N ASN A 193 -27.35 -7.55 -6.00
CA ASN A 193 -26.63 -8.76 -6.39
C ASN A 193 -25.17 -8.69 -5.94
N GLU A 194 -24.46 -7.60 -6.29
CA GLU A 194 -23.07 -7.37 -5.87
C GLU A 194 -22.91 -7.43 -4.34
N LEU A 195 -23.83 -6.84 -3.56
CA LEU A 195 -23.79 -6.97 -2.10
C LEU A 195 -23.96 -8.42 -1.62
N SER A 196 -24.81 -9.20 -2.27
CA SER A 196 -25.04 -10.60 -1.92
C SER A 196 -23.80 -11.45 -2.23
N ASP A 197 -23.20 -11.24 -3.41
CA ASP A 197 -21.97 -11.91 -3.85
C ASP A 197 -20.78 -11.53 -2.95
N LEU A 198 -20.65 -10.25 -2.59
CA LEU A 198 -19.64 -9.76 -1.65
C LEU A 198 -19.85 -10.34 -0.24
N LEU A 199 -21.09 -10.36 0.26
CA LEU A 199 -21.41 -10.93 1.57
C LEU A 199 -21.15 -12.44 1.61
N GLU A 200 -21.54 -13.21 0.58
CA GLU A 200 -21.14 -14.62 0.48
C GLU A 200 -19.61 -14.73 0.46
N SER A 201 -18.90 -13.88 -0.30
CA SER A 201 -17.43 -13.94 -0.37
C SER A 201 -16.79 -13.73 1.01
N VAL A 202 -17.25 -12.77 1.81
CA VAL A 202 -16.76 -12.47 3.17
C VAL A 202 -17.13 -13.59 4.15
N GLN A 203 -18.39 -14.02 4.18
CA GLN A 203 -18.86 -15.13 5.03
C GLN A 203 -18.27 -16.48 4.63
N SER A 204 -17.80 -16.61 3.39
CA SER A 204 -17.06 -17.77 2.92
C SER A 204 -15.60 -17.76 3.35
N ASN A 205 -15.13 -16.84 4.19
CA ASN A 205 -13.77 -16.89 4.75
C ASN A 205 -13.73 -17.54 6.13
N VAL A 206 -12.54 -18.02 6.47
CA VAL A 206 -12.16 -18.64 7.74
C VAL A 206 -11.02 -17.82 8.30
N ARG A 207 -11.13 -17.37 9.54
CA ARG A 207 -10.04 -16.66 10.21
C ARG A 207 -9.00 -17.66 10.67
N VAL A 208 -7.74 -17.33 10.45
CA VAL A 208 -6.58 -18.12 10.84
C VAL A 208 -5.70 -17.26 11.72
N LYS A 209 -5.24 -17.81 12.82
CA LYS A 209 -4.29 -17.24 13.76
C LYS A 209 -2.96 -17.97 13.59
N ILE A 210 -1.86 -17.23 13.50
CA ILE A 210 -0.51 -17.77 13.53
C ILE A 210 0.18 -17.19 14.76
N THR A 211 0.73 -18.05 15.62
CA THR A 211 1.38 -17.69 16.88
C THR A 211 2.84 -18.14 16.84
N ASN A 212 3.78 -17.24 17.14
CA ASN A 212 5.22 -17.56 17.22
C ASN A 212 5.59 -18.17 18.59
N GLU A 213 6.85 -18.54 18.77
CA GLU A 213 7.35 -19.12 20.03
C GLU A 213 7.21 -18.17 21.24
N ASP A 214 7.38 -16.86 21.03
CA ASP A 214 7.20 -15.82 22.06
C ASP A 214 5.72 -15.58 22.44
N GLY A 215 4.78 -16.30 21.81
CA GLY A 215 3.34 -16.16 22.03
C GLY A 215 2.70 -14.96 21.33
N GLN A 216 3.47 -14.16 20.58
CA GLN A 216 2.91 -13.13 19.70
C GLN A 216 2.03 -13.78 18.64
N SER A 217 0.96 -13.11 18.21
CA SER A 217 -0.01 -13.71 17.28
C SER A 217 -0.48 -12.74 16.20
N ILE A 218 -0.38 -13.17 14.95
CA ILE A 218 -1.01 -12.50 13.79
C ILE A 218 -2.29 -13.21 13.38
N TYR A 219 -3.13 -12.52 12.61
CA TYR A 219 -4.41 -13.06 12.11
C TYR A 219 -4.57 -12.78 10.61
N GLY A 220 -5.08 -13.75 9.87
CA GLY A 220 -5.43 -13.62 8.45
C GLY A 220 -6.78 -14.26 8.12
N LEU A 221 -7.23 -14.09 6.89
CA LEU A 221 -8.48 -14.67 6.36
C LEU A 221 -8.16 -15.58 5.15
N ILE A 222 -8.72 -16.79 5.16
CA ILE A 222 -8.56 -17.78 4.07
C ILE A 222 -9.95 -18.23 3.59
N PRO A 223 -10.22 -18.33 2.28
CA PRO A 223 -11.47 -18.87 1.77
C PRO A 223 -11.76 -20.29 2.27
N LYS A 224 -12.95 -20.49 2.86
CA LYS A 224 -13.53 -21.76 3.37
C LYS A 224 -13.63 -22.86 2.32
N LYS A 225 -13.78 -22.46 1.05
CA LYS A 225 -13.77 -23.36 -0.12
C LYS A 225 -12.33 -23.71 -0.58
N SER A 226 -11.29 -23.12 0.02
CA SER A 226 -9.88 -23.43 -0.29
C SER A 226 -9.46 -24.79 0.30
N SER A 227 -8.65 -25.53 -0.47
CA SER A 227 -7.95 -26.73 0.00
C SER A 227 -7.11 -26.47 1.26
N THR A 228 -6.55 -25.26 1.41
CA THR A 228 -5.77 -24.81 2.58
C THR A 228 -6.52 -25.02 3.90
N VAL A 229 -7.85 -24.81 3.93
CA VAL A 229 -8.64 -24.97 5.15
C VAL A 229 -8.73 -26.44 5.58
N ASN A 230 -8.74 -27.37 4.63
CA ASN A 230 -8.69 -28.80 4.91
C ASN A 230 -7.29 -29.25 5.36
N VAL A 231 -6.22 -28.65 4.81
CA VAL A 231 -4.84 -28.87 5.26
C VAL A 231 -4.66 -28.39 6.71
N ILE A 232 -5.04 -27.15 7.03
CA ILE A 232 -4.92 -26.62 8.40
C ILE A 232 -5.73 -27.45 9.40
N LYS A 233 -6.97 -27.82 9.07
CA LYS A 233 -7.77 -28.73 9.93
C LYS A 233 -7.12 -30.09 10.14
N SER A 234 -6.47 -30.63 9.11
CA SER A 234 -5.77 -31.92 9.21
C SER A 234 -4.55 -31.81 10.13
N LEU A 235 -3.77 -30.74 10.01
CA LEU A 235 -2.64 -30.44 10.90
C LEU A 235 -3.09 -30.21 12.35
N GLN A 236 -4.15 -29.40 12.56
CA GLN A 236 -4.72 -29.18 13.91
C GLN A 236 -5.17 -30.49 14.56
N ASN A 237 -5.89 -31.35 13.84
CA ASN A 237 -6.40 -32.62 14.37
C ASN A 237 -5.27 -33.61 14.69
N GLN A 238 -4.16 -33.59 13.96
CA GLN A 238 -2.97 -34.41 14.25
C GLN A 238 -2.19 -33.93 15.49
N CYS A 239 -2.33 -32.66 15.87
CA CYS A 239 -1.68 -32.05 17.05
C CYS A 239 -2.55 -32.12 18.33
N SER A 240 -3.52 -33.04 18.42
CA SER A 240 -4.44 -33.13 19.56
C SER A 240 -3.78 -33.59 20.87
N ASP A 241 -2.59 -34.20 20.82
CA ASP A 241 -1.81 -34.70 21.96
C ASP A 241 -0.42 -34.04 22.04
N GLY A 242 -0.30 -32.94 22.79
CA GLY A 242 0.99 -32.31 23.14
C GLY A 242 1.40 -31.11 22.25
N PRO A 243 2.46 -30.38 22.65
CA PRO A 243 2.80 -29.10 22.04
C PRO A 243 3.36 -29.24 20.62
N SER A 244 2.90 -28.33 19.75
CA SER A 244 3.48 -27.85 18.48
C SER A 244 4.55 -28.74 17.83
N LYS A 245 4.19 -29.45 16.76
CA LYS A 245 5.16 -30.05 15.84
C LYS A 245 5.34 -29.21 14.56
N ARG A 246 6.60 -28.89 14.33
CA ARG A 246 7.29 -28.41 13.12
C ARG A 246 6.72 -29.02 11.81
N ILE A 247 6.66 -28.24 10.71
CA ILE A 247 5.85 -28.52 9.50
C ILE A 247 6.65 -28.44 8.18
N GLY A 248 7.33 -29.51 7.74
CA GLY A 248 7.95 -29.55 6.42
C GLY A 248 9.44 -29.86 6.14
N ALA A 249 10.11 -28.92 5.47
CA ALA A 249 10.91 -29.10 4.25
C ALA A 249 10.04 -29.50 3.04
N MET A 250 9.02 -28.70 2.72
CA MET A 250 7.78 -29.18 2.06
C MET A 250 7.43 -28.24 0.84
N ARG A 251 7.29 -28.77 -0.39
CA ARG A 251 7.31 -28.14 -1.76
C ARG A 251 5.98 -28.24 -2.59
N TYR A 252 4.97 -27.43 -2.27
CA TYR A 252 3.62 -27.36 -2.85
C TYR A 252 3.24 -25.89 -2.84
N LEU A 253 2.58 -25.43 -3.90
CA LEU A 253 2.18 -24.04 -4.07
C LEU A 253 0.90 -23.76 -3.27
N VAL A 254 0.97 -22.97 -2.18
CA VAL A 254 -0.22 -22.49 -1.44
C VAL A 254 -0.12 -20.99 -1.15
N TYR A 255 -1.27 -20.31 -1.24
CA TYR A 255 -1.39 -18.87 -1.44
C TYR A 255 -1.11 -18.00 -0.20
N THR A 256 -0.88 -16.71 -0.50
CA THR A 256 -0.67 -15.60 0.44
C THR A 256 -1.71 -15.50 1.56
N VAL A 257 -1.21 -15.58 2.79
CA VAL A 257 -1.87 -14.94 3.93
C VAL A 257 -1.56 -13.44 3.83
N TYR A 258 -2.56 -12.63 3.50
CA TYR A 258 -2.43 -11.18 3.47
C TYR A 258 -2.50 -10.63 4.89
N TYR A 259 -1.42 -9.99 5.33
CA TYR A 259 -1.42 -9.16 6.53
C TYR A 259 -0.80 -7.81 6.15
N TYR A 260 -1.61 -6.74 6.09
CA TYR A 260 -1.12 -5.37 5.90
C TYR A 260 -0.06 -5.28 4.78
N GLY A 261 -0.44 -5.59 3.54
CA GLY A 261 0.47 -5.55 2.37
C GLY A 261 1.61 -6.56 2.32
N PHE A 262 1.92 -7.26 3.42
CA PHE A 262 2.98 -8.27 3.46
C PHE A 262 2.51 -9.63 2.91
N PHE A 263 3.43 -10.27 2.18
CA PHE A 263 3.25 -11.61 1.64
C PHE A 263 3.71 -12.64 2.68
N VAL A 264 2.78 -13.32 3.35
CA VAL A 264 3.08 -14.50 4.16
C VAL A 264 2.74 -15.77 3.34
N GLY A 265 3.77 -16.45 2.86
CA GLY A 265 3.63 -17.70 2.08
C GLY A 265 3.78 -18.96 2.93
N ILE A 266 2.98 -20.00 2.65
CA ILE A 266 3.03 -21.33 3.31
C ILE A 266 3.26 -22.42 2.25
N CYS A 267 4.25 -23.31 2.43
CA CYS A 267 4.69 -24.33 1.43
C CYS A 267 4.63 -25.81 1.97
N THR A 268 4.29 -26.87 1.17
CA THR A 268 4.05 -28.32 1.60
C THR A 268 4.57 -29.50 0.66
N ASP A 269 4.94 -30.73 1.09
CA ASP A 269 5.70 -31.95 0.54
C ASP A 269 7.26 -32.07 0.55
N PRO A 270 8.03 -32.90 1.35
CA PRO A 270 7.79 -33.87 2.48
C PRO A 270 7.93 -33.35 3.96
N PRO A 271 7.49 -34.07 5.03
CA PRO A 271 6.55 -33.54 6.08
C PRO A 271 6.91 -32.70 7.34
N ASP A 272 8.13 -32.58 7.88
CA ASP A 272 8.33 -32.38 9.36
C ASP A 272 9.10 -31.12 9.93
N THR A 273 9.59 -30.13 9.15
CA THR A 273 10.02 -28.76 9.61
C THR A 273 9.51 -27.49 8.87
N CYS A 274 8.95 -26.49 9.60
CA CYS A 274 8.26 -25.33 8.99
C CYS A 274 9.21 -24.22 8.57
N TYR A 275 9.01 -23.64 7.38
CA TYR A 275 9.70 -22.42 6.98
C TYR A 275 8.74 -21.46 6.32
N LEU A 276 8.87 -20.20 6.69
CA LEU A 276 7.88 -19.18 6.40
C LEU A 276 8.60 -18.00 5.76
N LEU A 277 8.29 -17.76 4.49
CA LEU A 277 8.87 -16.67 3.72
C LEU A 277 8.01 -15.43 3.94
N ALA A 278 8.60 -14.44 4.60
CA ALA A 278 8.09 -13.09 4.72
C ALA A 278 9.09 -12.13 4.07
N GLU A 279 8.65 -11.35 3.08
CA GLU A 279 9.24 -10.04 2.84
C GLU A 279 8.55 -9.07 3.79
N MET A 280 9.28 -8.63 4.82
CA MET A 280 8.84 -7.59 5.76
C MET A 280 9.56 -6.28 5.44
N ASN A 281 8.82 -5.16 5.42
CA ASN A 281 9.42 -3.83 5.53
C ASN A 281 9.36 -3.34 6.99
N SER A 282 10.46 -3.62 7.69
CA SER A 282 11.09 -2.82 8.76
C SER A 282 10.40 -2.46 10.08
N GLU A 283 9.11 -2.69 10.36
CA GLU A 283 8.51 -2.22 11.64
C GLU A 283 7.62 -3.20 12.44
N THR A 284 7.57 -4.48 12.06
CA THR A 284 7.04 -5.53 12.95
C THR A 284 8.06 -6.65 13.09
N ASP A 285 8.69 -6.78 14.26
CA ASP A 285 9.62 -7.87 14.61
C ASP A 285 8.87 -9.20 14.84
N PHE A 286 8.12 -9.66 13.84
CA PHE A 286 7.49 -10.98 13.85
C PHE A 286 8.38 -11.96 13.10
N GLU A 287 9.45 -12.41 13.77
CA GLU A 287 10.27 -13.50 13.24
C GLU A 287 9.45 -14.80 13.23
N PHE A 288 9.36 -15.40 12.04
CA PHE A 288 8.68 -16.67 11.85
C PHE A 288 9.70 -17.82 11.88
N THR A 289 9.92 -18.39 13.06
CA THR A 289 10.80 -19.55 13.27
C THR A 289 10.11 -20.88 12.87
N GLU A 290 10.87 -21.98 12.90
CA GLU A 290 10.37 -23.34 12.56
C GLU A 290 9.18 -23.82 13.40
N ASP A 291 8.97 -23.18 14.55
CA ASP A 291 8.11 -23.62 15.65
C ASP A 291 6.83 -22.75 15.79
N CYS A 292 6.41 -22.06 14.71
CA CYS A 292 5.15 -21.32 14.64
C CYS A 292 3.90 -22.24 14.67
N LYS A 293 2.89 -21.88 15.47
CA LYS A 293 1.62 -22.60 15.59
C LYS A 293 0.52 -21.95 14.74
N ILE A 294 -0.19 -22.72 13.92
CA ILE A 294 -1.29 -22.25 13.05
C ILE A 294 -2.63 -22.83 13.52
N GLU A 295 -3.63 -21.97 13.75
CA GLU A 295 -4.98 -22.37 14.18
C GLU A 295 -6.07 -21.66 13.38
N ILE A 296 -7.14 -22.38 13.02
CA ILE A 296 -8.42 -21.77 12.63
C ILE A 296 -9.16 -21.29 13.89
N VAL A 297 -9.67 -20.06 13.87
CA VAL A 297 -10.32 -19.36 14.99
C VAL A 297 -11.65 -18.75 14.56
#